data_AF-A0A6P5FNQ2-F1
#
_entry.id   AF-A0A6P5FNQ2-F1
#
_cell.length_a   1.000
_cell.length_b   1.000
_cell.length_c   1.000
_cell.angle_alpha   90.00
_cell.angle_beta   90.00
_cell.angle_gamma   90.00
#
_symmetry.space_group_name_H-M   'P 1'
#
loop_
_entity.id
_entity.type
_entity.pdbx_description
1 polymer ?
#
loop_
_entity_poly.entity_id
_entity_poly.type
_entity_poly.pdbx_seq_one_letter_code
_entity_poly.pdbx_strand_id
1 'polypeptide(L)'
;MAMAEGGGGDWATPPLEVLLSIGLDKRTAENALVNHELTSNLIAIINEAGVSGCSKSIGNLLYMVATKCPTNALGPRPFLIRYIVSSKIKNSTQLDAALSFLSNAGLESFELDKFEEACGQ
;
A
#
# COMPACT_ATOMS: atom_id res chain seq x y z
N MET A 1 -25.93 15.06 -20.99
CA MET A 1 -25.92 13.89 -20.08
C MET A 1 -25.63 14.44 -18.69
N ALA A 2 -26.56 14.24 -17.77
CA ALA A 2 -26.86 15.13 -16.66
C ALA A 2 -25.80 15.20 -15.55
N MET A 3 -25.69 16.39 -14.96
CA MET A 3 -25.10 16.67 -13.65
C MET A 3 -26.21 16.67 -12.58
N ALA A 4 -25.98 16.03 -11.43
CA ALA A 4 -26.61 16.31 -10.11
C ALA A 4 -25.86 15.43 -9.07
N GLU A 5 -25.05 15.99 -8.16
CA GLU A 5 -25.39 16.61 -6.87
C GLU A 5 -25.89 15.61 -5.79
N GLY A 6 -25.16 15.58 -4.67
CA GLY A 6 -25.43 14.87 -3.40
C GLY A 6 -24.12 14.34 -2.82
N GLY A 7 -23.70 14.56 -1.58
CA GLY A 7 -24.23 15.18 -0.37
C GLY A 7 -23.18 14.85 0.72
N GLY A 8 -23.01 15.71 1.72
CA GLY A 8 -21.98 15.53 2.75
C GLY A 8 -22.17 14.26 3.61
N GLY A 9 -21.04 13.67 4.03
CA GLY A 9 -20.97 12.63 5.07
C GLY A 9 -20.28 11.35 4.59
N ASP A 10 -18.98 11.21 4.92
CA ASP A 10 -18.18 9.98 4.80
C ASP A 10 -18.09 9.38 3.38
N TRP A 11 -17.13 9.83 2.56
CA TRP A 11 -16.89 9.23 1.25
C TRP A 11 -16.18 7.88 1.42
N ALA A 12 -16.93 6.86 1.79
CA ALA A 12 -16.52 5.47 1.58
C ALA A 12 -16.56 5.19 0.07
N THR A 13 -15.61 5.76 -0.69
CA THR A 13 -15.33 5.31 -2.06
C THR A 13 -15.23 3.78 -2.02
N PRO A 14 -16.01 3.05 -2.84
CA PRO A 14 -16.05 1.61 -2.75
C PRO A 14 -14.62 1.08 -2.91
N PRO A 15 -14.21 0.12 -2.06
CA PRO A 15 -12.82 -0.33 -2.05
C PRO A 15 -12.32 -0.71 -3.44
N LEU A 16 -13.20 -1.31 -4.26
CA LEU A 16 -12.93 -1.58 -5.67
C LEU A 16 -12.40 -0.37 -6.45
N GLU A 17 -13.05 0.80 -6.35
CA GLU A 17 -12.67 1.99 -7.10
C GLU A 17 -11.32 2.53 -6.64
N VAL A 18 -11.05 2.50 -5.34
CA VAL A 18 -9.76 2.89 -4.78
C VAL A 18 -8.65 1.96 -5.29
N LEU A 19 -8.91 0.65 -5.31
CA LEU A 19 -8.00 -0.36 -5.86
C LEU A 19 -7.75 -0.16 -7.38
N LEU A 20 -8.80 0.13 -8.15
CA LEU A 20 -8.68 0.42 -9.58
C LEU A 20 -7.92 1.73 -9.83
N SER A 21 -8.10 2.75 -8.98
CA SER A 21 -7.46 4.07 -9.11
C SER A 21 -5.94 4.02 -8.88
N ILE A 22 -5.46 3.11 -8.02
CA ILE A 22 -4.02 2.86 -7.85
C ILE A 22 -3.42 2.01 -8.99
N GLY A 23 -4.24 1.58 -9.95
CA GLY A 23 -3.82 0.80 -11.11
C GLY A 23 -3.91 -0.72 -10.93
N LEU A 24 -4.66 -1.24 -9.95
CA LEU A 24 -4.89 -2.69 -9.88
C LEU A 24 -5.84 -3.14 -10.98
N ASP A 25 -5.59 -4.33 -11.52
CA ASP A 25 -6.51 -4.97 -12.44
C ASP A 25 -7.82 -5.35 -11.71
N LYS A 26 -8.95 -5.24 -12.41
CA LYS A 26 -10.28 -5.53 -11.86
C LYS A 26 -10.34 -6.89 -11.16
N ARG A 27 -9.73 -7.93 -11.75
CA ARG A 27 -9.67 -9.27 -11.15
C ARG A 27 -8.96 -9.29 -9.80
N THR A 28 -7.84 -8.57 -9.68
CA THR A 28 -7.09 -8.46 -8.42
C THR A 28 -7.88 -7.68 -7.39
N ALA A 29 -8.54 -6.59 -7.80
CA ALA A 29 -9.41 -5.83 -6.93
C ALA A 29 -10.58 -6.67 -6.41
N GLU A 30 -11.27 -7.41 -7.28
CA GLU A 30 -12.35 -8.32 -6.88
C GLU A 30 -11.85 -9.41 -5.92
N ASN A 31 -10.70 -10.02 -6.18
CA ASN A 31 -10.10 -11.00 -5.29
C ASN A 31 -9.73 -10.41 -3.91
N ALA A 32 -9.29 -9.14 -3.90
CA ALA A 32 -9.02 -8.43 -2.66
C ALA A 32 -10.30 -8.27 -1.84
N LEU A 33 -11.40 -7.86 -2.48
CA LEU A 33 -12.72 -7.69 -1.84
C LEU A 33 -13.28 -8.95 -1.21
N VAL A 34 -12.96 -10.12 -1.77
CA VAL A 34 -13.34 -11.42 -1.17
C VAL A 34 -12.69 -11.59 0.21
N ASN A 35 -11.53 -10.97 0.43
CA ASN A 35 -10.79 -11.03 1.68
C ASN A 35 -10.98 -9.71 2.45
N HIS A 36 -11.97 -9.67 3.34
CA HIS A 36 -12.30 -8.46 4.12
C HIS A 36 -11.11 -7.89 4.90
N GLU A 37 -10.25 -8.76 5.45
CA GLU A 37 -9.06 -8.36 6.20
C GLU A 37 -8.02 -7.69 5.29
N LEU A 38 -7.77 -8.28 4.14
CA LEU A 38 -6.88 -7.74 3.12
C LEU A 38 -7.43 -6.44 2.51
N THR A 39 -8.74 -6.36 2.25
CA THR A 39 -9.39 -5.16 1.73
C THR A 39 -9.22 -3.99 2.70
N SER A 40 -9.54 -4.21 3.97
CA SER A 40 -9.40 -3.19 5.01
C SER A 40 -7.96 -2.72 5.12
N ASN A 41 -7.00 -3.65 5.06
CA ASN A 41 -5.58 -3.36 4.99
C ASN A 41 -5.19 -2.49 3.80
N LEU A 42 -5.65 -2.85 2.61
CA LEU A 42 -5.34 -2.13 1.37
C LEU A 42 -5.90 -0.72 1.39
N ILE A 43 -7.13 -0.56 1.85
CA ILE A 43 -7.77 0.76 1.97
C ILE A 43 -7.03 1.62 2.99
N ALA A 44 -6.66 1.07 4.15
CA ALA A 44 -5.85 1.78 5.13
C ALA A 44 -4.51 2.23 4.52
N ILE A 45 -3.81 1.34 3.80
CA ILE A 45 -2.55 1.65 3.11
C ILE A 45 -2.72 2.80 2.10
N ILE A 46 -3.76 2.76 1.28
CA ILE A 46 -3.98 3.78 0.24
C ILE A 46 -4.36 5.12 0.88
N ASN A 47 -5.18 5.09 1.92
CA ASN A 47 -5.56 6.27 2.67
C ASN A 47 -4.34 6.90 3.39
N GLU A 48 -3.48 6.08 4.01
CA GLU A 48 -2.20 6.53 4.60
C GLU A 48 -1.24 7.09 3.56
N ALA A 49 -1.20 6.50 2.35
CA ALA A 49 -0.40 7.02 1.25
C ALA A 49 -0.85 8.43 0.82
N GLY A 50 -2.12 8.78 1.06
CA GLY A 50 -2.71 10.04 0.61
C GLY A 50 -2.74 10.19 -0.92
N VAL A 51 -2.60 9.08 -1.65
CA VAL A 51 -2.57 9.07 -3.11
C VAL A 51 -3.94 8.71 -3.65
N SER A 52 -4.52 9.63 -4.43
CA SER A 52 -5.83 9.41 -5.07
C SER A 52 -5.72 8.56 -6.35
N GLY A 53 -4.51 8.38 -6.88
CA GLY A 53 -4.19 7.50 -8.00
C GLY A 53 -2.68 7.38 -8.20
N CYS A 54 -2.23 6.20 -8.62
CA CYS A 54 -0.81 5.86 -8.76
C CYS A 54 -0.56 5.05 -10.04
N SER A 55 0.70 4.99 -10.46
CA SER A 55 1.12 4.12 -11.56
C SER A 55 0.87 2.65 -11.22
N LYS A 56 0.57 1.85 -12.25
CA LYS A 56 0.35 0.39 -12.13
C LYS A 56 1.41 -0.31 -11.28
N SER A 57 2.68 0.09 -11.44
CA SER A 57 3.80 -0.44 -10.66
C SER A 57 3.66 -0.18 -9.16
N ILE A 58 3.32 1.05 -8.77
CA ILE A 58 3.11 1.43 -7.36
C ILE A 58 1.89 0.71 -6.78
N GLY A 59 0.78 0.64 -7.52
CA GLY A 59 -0.41 -0.08 -7.08
C GLY A 59 -0.12 -1.56 -6.79
N ASN A 60 0.63 -2.23 -7.67
CA ASN A 60 1.04 -3.62 -7.46
C ASN A 60 1.95 -3.78 -6.23
N LEU A 61 2.87 -2.83 -5.97
CA LEU A 61 3.70 -2.85 -4.77
C LEU A 61 2.87 -2.67 -3.49
N LEU A 62 1.92 -1.73 -3.47
CA LEU A 62 1.02 -1.52 -2.33
C LEU A 62 0.15 -2.76 -2.07
N TYR A 63 -0.35 -3.41 -3.12
CA TYR A 63 -1.07 -4.67 -3.02
C TYR A 63 -0.19 -5.79 -2.43
N MET A 64 1.07 -5.83 -2.83
CA MET A 64 2.04 -6.78 -2.29
C MET A 64 2.33 -6.53 -0.81
N VAL A 65 2.41 -5.27 -0.36
CA VAL A 65 2.48 -4.95 1.07
C VAL A 65 1.24 -5.44 1.82
N ALA A 66 0.05 -5.20 1.26
CA ALA A 66 -1.19 -5.62 1.91
C ALA A 66 -1.35 -7.14 2.02
N THR A 67 -0.83 -7.90 1.04
CA THR A 67 -0.85 -9.37 1.02
C THR A 67 0.28 -10.00 1.84
N LYS A 68 1.49 -9.44 1.81
CA LYS A 68 2.69 -10.04 2.43
C LYS A 68 2.97 -9.55 3.85
N CYS A 69 2.39 -8.44 4.27
CA CYS A 69 2.59 -7.91 5.61
C CYS A 69 1.46 -8.42 6.53
N PRO A 70 1.73 -9.37 7.45
CA PRO A 70 0.71 -9.87 8.35
C PRO A 70 0.25 -8.75 9.30
N THR A 71 -1.01 -8.84 9.71
CA THR A 71 -1.81 -7.86 10.48
C THR A 71 -1.16 -7.38 11.79
N ASN A 72 -0.09 -8.03 12.25
CA ASN A 72 0.69 -7.69 13.44
C ASN A 72 1.95 -6.82 13.18
N ALA A 73 2.29 -6.50 11.92
CA ALA A 73 3.42 -5.63 11.56
C ALA A 73 2.99 -4.17 11.34
N LEU A 74 2.18 -3.63 12.25
CA LEU A 74 1.57 -2.29 12.17
C LEU A 74 2.58 -1.14 12.34
N GLY A 75 3.76 -1.37 12.92
CA GLY A 75 4.78 -0.35 13.16
C GLY A 75 5.46 0.22 11.90
N PRO A 76 6.00 -0.61 10.99
CA PRO A 76 6.76 -0.14 9.83
C PRO A 76 5.92 0.14 8.57
N ARG A 77 4.61 -0.06 8.65
CA ARG A 77 3.71 -0.01 7.50
C ARG A 77 3.64 1.35 6.80
N PRO A 78 3.38 2.49 7.48
CA PRO A 78 3.41 3.82 6.87
C PRO A 78 4.75 4.13 6.21
N PHE A 79 5.84 3.58 6.74
CA PHE A 79 7.19 3.83 6.26
C PHE A 79 7.40 3.28 4.84
N LEU A 80 7.01 2.02 4.61
CA LEU A 80 7.07 1.39 3.28
C LEU A 80 6.24 2.14 2.26
N ILE A 81 5.02 2.54 2.64
CA ILE A 81 4.11 3.28 1.79
C ILE A 81 4.78 4.57 1.32
N ARG A 82 5.37 5.33 2.25
CA ARG A 82 6.08 6.57 1.90
C ARG A 82 7.24 6.32 0.94
N TYR A 83 7.98 5.23 1.11
CA TYR A 83 9.08 4.85 0.22
C TYR A 83 8.61 4.48 -1.19
N ILE A 84 7.51 3.74 -1.30
CA ILE A 84 6.92 3.39 -2.60
C ILE A 84 6.41 4.65 -3.29
N VAL A 85 5.69 5.53 -2.59
CA VAL A 85 5.16 6.80 -3.14
C VAL A 85 6.30 7.75 -3.52
N SER A 86 7.38 7.77 -2.74
CA SER A 86 8.61 8.52 -3.04
C SER A 86 9.43 7.91 -4.19
N SER A 87 8.98 6.81 -4.80
CA SER A 87 9.69 6.06 -5.85
C SER A 87 11.08 5.57 -5.43
N LYS A 88 11.31 5.37 -4.12
CA LYS A 88 12.51 4.77 -3.57
C LYS A 88 12.51 3.25 -3.82
N ILE A 89 11.38 2.61 -3.53
CA ILE A 89 11.11 1.21 -3.87
C ILE A 89 10.39 1.16 -5.22
N LYS A 90 11.06 0.59 -6.23
CA LYS A 90 10.51 0.51 -7.60
C LYS A 90 10.18 -0.93 -8.02
N ASN A 91 10.71 -1.92 -7.30
CA ASN A 91 10.64 -3.33 -7.67
C ASN A 91 10.24 -4.20 -6.48
N SER A 92 9.58 -5.33 -6.74
CA SER A 92 9.20 -6.29 -5.70
C SER A 92 10.37 -6.83 -4.88
N THR A 93 11.56 -6.98 -5.48
CA THR A 93 12.75 -7.43 -4.76
C THR A 93 13.15 -6.46 -3.66
N GLN A 94 13.14 -5.15 -3.96
CA GLN A 94 13.44 -4.11 -2.99
C GLN A 94 12.38 -4.07 -1.89
N LEU A 95 11.11 -4.26 -2.28
CA LEU A 95 10.01 -4.32 -1.32
C LEU A 95 10.11 -5.51 -0.36
N ASP A 96 10.46 -6.69 -0.86
CA ASP A 96 10.60 -7.89 -0.05
C ASP A 96 11.79 -7.78 0.91
N ALA A 97 12.92 -7.23 0.43
CA ALA A 97 14.07 -6.92 1.27
C ALA A 97 13.73 -5.87 2.35
N ALA A 98 13.00 -4.81 1.99
CA ALA A 98 12.50 -3.80 2.91
C ALA A 98 11.62 -4.41 4.01
N LEU A 99 10.63 -5.23 3.61
CA LEU A 99 9.72 -5.93 4.52
C LEU A 99 10.49 -6.87 5.46
N SER A 100 11.45 -7.62 4.93
CA SER A 100 12.30 -8.51 5.72
C SER A 100 13.15 -7.73 6.72
N PHE A 101 13.75 -6.62 6.30
CA PHE A 101 14.52 -5.73 7.17
C PHE A 101 13.64 -5.18 8.29
N LEU A 102 12.45 -4.67 7.98
CA LEU A 102 11.52 -4.10 8.95
C LEU A 102 10.93 -5.15 9.90
N SER A 103 10.79 -6.39 9.43
CA SER A 103 10.35 -7.50 10.29
C SER A 103 11.45 -7.99 11.22
N ASN A 104 12.73 -7.76 10.89
CA ASN A 104 13.89 -8.17 11.68
C ASN A 104 14.44 -7.03 12.55
N ALA A 105 14.40 -5.80 12.06
CA ALA A 105 14.76 -4.59 12.77
C ALA A 105 13.63 -4.24 13.73
N GLY A 106 13.82 -4.50 15.02
CA GLY A 106 12.92 -3.96 16.04
C GLY A 106 12.89 -2.43 15.99
N LEU A 107 11.78 -1.82 16.39
CA LEU A 107 11.59 -0.35 16.36
C LEU A 107 12.72 0.45 17.04
N GLU A 108 13.46 -0.16 17.98
CA GLU A 108 14.58 0.47 18.71
C GLU A 108 15.87 0.62 17.89
N SER A 109 16.07 -0.15 16.82
CA SER A 109 17.31 -0.12 16.01
C SER A 109 17.04 0.09 14.53
N PHE A 110 15.95 0.80 14.19
CA PHE A 110 15.65 1.13 12.80
C PHE A 110 16.63 2.18 12.25
N GLU A 111 17.63 1.71 11.50
CA GLU A 111 18.56 2.58 10.77
C GLU A 111 18.15 2.75 9.32
N LEU A 112 17.84 4.00 8.94
CA LEU A 112 17.46 4.38 7.58
C LEU A 112 18.51 3.97 6.54
N ASP A 113 19.78 4.19 6.86
CA ASP A 113 20.92 3.92 5.99
C ASP A 113 21.02 2.42 5.67
N LYS A 114 20.95 1.57 6.71
CA LYS A 114 20.93 0.11 6.56
C LYS A 114 19.70 -0.39 5.82
N PHE A 115 18.56 0.27 6.01
CA PHE A 115 17.34 -0.04 5.28
C PHE A 115 17.47 0.28 3.78
N GLU A 116 18.03 1.45 3.42
CA GLU A 116 18.29 1.81 2.03
C GLU A 116 19.32 0.85 1.39
N GLU A 117 20.39 0.51 2.10
CA GLU A 117 21.37 -0.52 1.69
C GLU A 117 20.69 -1.88 1.44
N ALA A 118 19.81 -2.32 2.35
CA ALA A 118 19.08 -3.59 2.22
C ALA A 118 18.09 -3.56 1.03
N CYS A 119 17.49 -2.41 0.75
CA CYS A 119 16.68 -2.19 -0.45
C CYS A 119 17.51 -2.06 -1.74
N GLY A 120 18.84 -2.08 -1.65
CA GLY A 120 19.77 -1.96 -2.77
C GLY A 120 19.81 -0.56 -3.37
N GLN A 121 19.77 0.46 -2.52
CA GLN A 121 19.69 1.87 -2.90
C GLN A 121 20.92 2.68 -2.53
#